data_AF-A0A7G8IZZ2-F1
#
_entry.id   AF-A0A7G8IZZ2-F1
#
_cell.length_a   1.000
_cell.length_b   1.000
_cell.length_c   1.000
_cell.angle_alpha   90.00
_cell.angle_beta   90.00
_cell.angle_gamma   90.00
#
_symmetry.space_group_name_H-M   'P 1'
#
loop_
_entity.id
_entity.type
_entity.pdbx_description
1 polymer ?
#
loop_
_entity_poly.entity_id
_entity_poly.type
_entity_poly.pdbx_seq_one_letter_code
_entity_poly.pdbx_strand_id
1 'polypeptide(L)'
;MPASQVRALNLARNTAVTENGGLSVYRPQPCMFKTSSGGGDCLVDDSPSGYTYSFLGGDPGWPEDGSDATTETEIQIAPDGRSVLSIIYNGSPR
;
A
#
# COMPACT_ATOMS: atom_id res chain seq x y z
N MET A 1 -16.43 8.08 -2.29
CA MET A 1 -15.27 7.82 -1.43
C MET A 1 -14.90 9.09 -0.65
N PRO A 2 -14.64 8.99 0.67
CA PRO A 2 -14.16 10.10 1.49
C PRO A 2 -12.75 10.57 1.11
N ALA A 3 -12.44 11.85 1.32
CA ALA A 3 -11.08 12.38 1.11
C ALA A 3 -10.03 11.73 2.04
N SER A 4 -10.43 11.23 3.21
CA SER A 4 -9.57 10.47 4.13
C SER A 4 -9.03 9.20 3.49
N GLN A 5 -9.85 8.47 2.74
CA GLN A 5 -9.42 7.24 2.08
C GLN A 5 -8.39 7.51 0.97
N VAL A 6 -8.53 8.61 0.21
CA VAL A 6 -7.49 9.04 -0.77
C VAL A 6 -6.18 9.37 -0.06
N ARG A 7 -6.24 10.07 1.08
CA ARG A 7 -5.04 10.36 1.88
C ARG A 7 -4.42 9.08 2.42
N ALA A 8 -5.24 8.17 2.93
CA ALA A 8 -4.79 6.91 3.49
C ALA A 8 -4.08 6.05 2.44
N LEU A 9 -4.65 5.91 1.24
CA LEU A 9 -4.00 5.23 0.11
C LEU A 9 -2.62 5.81 -0.21
N ASN A 10 -2.54 7.14 -0.33
CA ASN A 10 -1.28 7.80 -0.66
C ASN A 10 -0.25 7.67 0.46
N LEU A 11 -0.69 7.75 1.72
CA LEU A 11 0.17 7.56 2.89
C LEU A 11 0.68 6.13 2.95
N ALA A 12 -0.19 5.12 2.86
CA ALA A 12 0.18 3.71 2.84
C ALA A 12 1.19 3.40 1.72
N ARG A 13 0.91 3.85 0.49
CA ARG A 13 1.82 3.67 -0.65
C ARG A 13 3.19 4.29 -0.38
N ASN A 14 3.22 5.55 0.04
CA ASN A 14 4.48 6.28 0.23
C ASN A 14 5.28 5.73 1.42
N THR A 15 4.61 5.26 2.48
CA THR A 15 5.26 4.55 3.59
C THR A 15 5.91 3.28 3.08
N ALA A 16 5.18 2.40 2.37
CA ALA A 16 5.76 1.18 1.83
C ALA A 16 6.94 1.44 0.88
N VAL A 17 6.85 2.46 0.03
CA VAL A 17 7.97 2.89 -0.81
C VAL A 17 9.18 3.29 0.03
N THR A 18 8.98 4.04 1.11
CA THR A 18 10.07 4.51 1.98
C THR A 18 10.72 3.36 2.73
N GLU A 19 9.92 2.47 3.33
CA GLU A 19 10.40 1.32 4.10
C GLU A 19 11.13 0.28 3.23
N ASN A 20 10.78 0.19 1.95
CA ASN A 20 11.38 -0.76 1.01
C ASN A 20 12.48 -0.13 0.14
N GLY A 21 13.09 0.98 0.56
CA GLY A 21 14.30 1.53 -0.05
C GLY A 21 14.07 2.54 -1.19
N GLY A 22 12.83 2.92 -1.46
CA GLY A 22 12.46 3.96 -2.43
C GLY A 22 12.09 3.44 -3.82
N LEU A 23 11.59 4.34 -4.67
CA LEU A 23 11.09 4.01 -6.01
C LEU A 23 12.16 3.48 -6.98
N SER A 24 13.44 3.69 -6.68
CA SER A 24 14.55 3.16 -7.49
C SER A 24 14.79 1.67 -7.26
N VAL A 25 14.18 1.07 -6.24
CA VAL A 25 14.34 -0.36 -5.88
C VAL A 25 13.01 -1.06 -5.61
N TYR A 26 11.91 -0.33 -5.41
CA TYR A 26 10.64 -0.92 -5.04
C TYR A 26 9.47 -0.28 -5.78
N ARG A 27 8.57 -1.13 -6.27
CA ARG A 27 7.32 -0.76 -6.93
C ARG A 27 6.11 -1.42 -6.24
N PRO A 28 5.18 -0.64 -5.68
CA PRO A 28 3.93 -1.17 -5.12
C PRO A 28 3.00 -1.76 -6.18
N GLN A 29 2.09 -2.65 -5.77
CA GLN A 29 1.04 -3.23 -6.62
C GLN A 29 0.23 -2.17 -7.36
N PRO A 30 -0.16 -2.39 -8.63
CA PRO A 30 -0.92 -1.41 -9.41
C PRO A 30 -2.19 -0.90 -8.72
N CYS A 31 -2.84 -1.69 -7.86
CA CYS A 31 -4.01 -1.23 -7.12
C CYS A 31 -3.72 -0.05 -6.16
N MET A 32 -2.49 0.12 -5.67
CA MET A 32 -2.07 1.27 -4.87
C MET A 32 -2.04 2.61 -5.65
N PHE A 33 -2.23 2.56 -6.98
CA PHE A 33 -2.34 3.74 -7.84
C PHE A 33 -3.77 4.00 -8.30
N LYS A 34 -4.73 3.12 -7.97
CA LYS A 34 -6.17 3.30 -8.26
C LYS A 34 -6.80 4.26 -7.26
N THR A 35 -6.42 5.54 -7.34
CA THR A 35 -6.89 6.59 -6.43
C THR A 35 -8.39 6.79 -6.51
N SER A 36 -9.02 6.67 -7.68
CA SER A 36 -10.48 6.81 -7.84
C SER A 36 -11.29 5.74 -7.10
N SER A 37 -10.70 4.59 -6.80
CA SER A 37 -11.32 3.49 -6.04
C SER A 37 -10.68 3.28 -4.67
N GLY A 38 -9.91 4.24 -4.16
CA GLY A 38 -9.36 4.17 -2.80
C GLY A 38 -8.38 3.03 -2.54
N GLY A 39 -7.74 2.52 -3.59
CA GLY A 39 -6.87 1.34 -3.54
C GLY A 39 -7.50 0.07 -4.11
N GLY A 40 -8.81 0.05 -4.37
CA GLY A 40 -9.49 -1.12 -4.93
C GLY A 40 -9.18 -2.38 -4.13
N ASP A 41 -8.69 -3.41 -4.82
CA ASP A 41 -8.38 -4.73 -4.23
C ASP A 41 -7.25 -4.70 -3.18
N CYS A 42 -6.46 -3.63 -3.11
CA CYS A 42 -5.43 -3.45 -2.09
C CYS A 42 -6.02 -3.07 -0.71
N LEU A 43 -7.26 -2.59 -0.65
CA LEU A 43 -7.93 -2.20 0.61
C LEU A 43 -8.66 -3.41 1.19
N VAL A 44 -8.20 -3.90 2.34
CA VAL A 44 -8.74 -5.11 2.99
C VAL A 44 -9.65 -4.81 4.18
N ASP A 45 -9.54 -3.61 4.78
CA ASP A 45 -10.48 -3.12 5.79
C ASP A 45 -10.72 -1.61 5.64
N ASP A 46 -11.98 -1.20 5.76
CA ASP A 46 -12.43 0.19 5.87
C ASP A 46 -13.48 0.25 6.98
N SER A 47 -13.02 0.57 8.18
CA SER A 47 -13.83 0.54 9.39
C SER A 47 -13.62 1.82 10.20
N PRO A 48 -14.43 2.07 11.25
CA PRO A 48 -14.19 3.20 12.15
C PRO A 48 -12.80 3.21 12.81
N SER A 49 -12.09 2.07 12.79
CA SER A 49 -10.72 1.96 13.32
C SER A 49 -9.65 2.46 12.35
N GLY A 50 -9.96 2.54 11.05
CA GLY A 50 -9.04 3.05 10.02
C GLY A 50 -9.18 2.32 8.69
N TYR A 51 -8.14 2.48 7.87
CA TYR A 51 -7.99 1.80 6.58
C TYR A 51 -6.84 0.81 6.67
N THR A 52 -7.08 -0.46 6.35
CA THR A 52 -6.01 -1.46 6.23
C THR A 52 -5.79 -1.78 4.77
N TYR A 53 -4.54 -1.64 4.33
CA TYR A 53 -4.09 -2.00 3.00
C TYR A 53 -3.20 -3.23 3.08
N SER A 54 -3.45 -4.22 2.22
CA SER A 54 -2.55 -5.36 1.99
C SER A 54 -2.26 -5.47 0.51
N PHE A 55 -0.97 -5.46 0.15
CA PHE A 55 -0.54 -5.44 -1.24
C PHE A 55 0.87 -5.97 -1.41
N LEU A 56 1.15 -6.47 -2.62
CA LEU A 56 2.48 -6.88 -3.02
C LEU A 56 3.30 -5.70 -3.57
N GLY A 57 4.60 -5.90 -3.66
CA GLY A 57 5.49 -5.07 -4.45
C GLY A 57 6.72 -5.85 -4.86
N GLY A 58 7.41 -5.32 -5.87
CA GLY A 58 8.59 -5.96 -6.46
C GLY A 58 9.62 -4.94 -6.89
N ASP A 59 10.67 -5.45 -7.53
CA ASP A 59 11.74 -4.65 -8.11
C ASP A 59 11.22 -3.70 -9.22
N PRO A 60 12.00 -2.68 -9.62
CA PRO A 60 11.60 -1.79 -10.71
C PRO A 60 11.40 -2.58 -12.01
N GLY A 61 10.18 -2.50 -12.56
CA GLY A 61 9.76 -3.29 -13.72
C GLY A 61 8.58 -4.21 -13.40
N TRP A 62 8.46 -4.63 -12.13
CA TRP A 62 7.32 -5.36 -11.62
C TRP A 62 6.03 -4.51 -11.61
N PRO A 63 4.85 -5.07 -11.92
CA PRO A 63 4.64 -6.43 -12.43
C PRO A 63 4.70 -6.52 -13.97
N GLU A 64 4.93 -5.43 -14.69
CA GLU A 64 4.79 -5.38 -16.15
C GLU A 64 5.80 -6.26 -16.92
N ASP A 65 6.96 -6.54 -16.33
CA ASP A 65 7.97 -7.44 -16.89
C ASP A 65 7.76 -8.93 -16.56
N GLY A 66 6.73 -9.25 -15.76
CA GLY A 66 6.41 -10.62 -15.36
C GLY A 66 7.30 -11.19 -14.25
N SER A 67 8.09 -10.35 -13.56
CA SER A 67 8.84 -10.75 -12.36
C SER A 67 7.92 -11.10 -11.19
N ASP A 68 8.46 -11.82 -10.22
CA ASP A 68 7.76 -12.14 -8.97
C ASP A 68 7.77 -10.94 -8.01
N ALA A 69 6.75 -10.87 -7.15
CA ALA A 69 6.76 -9.92 -6.04
C ALA A 69 7.83 -10.33 -5.03
N THR A 70 8.54 -9.34 -4.49
CA THR A 70 9.62 -9.54 -3.49
C THR A 70 9.16 -9.21 -2.09
N THR A 71 8.10 -8.41 -1.96
CA THR A 71 7.60 -7.90 -0.67
C THR A 71 6.09 -7.90 -0.63
N GLU A 72 5.51 -8.33 0.48
CA GLU A 72 4.13 -8.07 0.87
C GLU A 72 4.14 -7.01 1.98
N THR A 73 3.26 -6.02 1.87
CA THR A 73 3.05 -4.99 2.89
C THR A 73 1.61 -5.02 3.35
N GLU A 74 1.42 -5.12 4.67
CA GLU A 74 0.13 -4.94 5.34
C GLU A 74 0.26 -3.76 6.32
N ILE A 75 -0.54 -2.72 6.12
CA ILE A 75 -0.40 -1.45 6.84
C ILE A 75 -1.76 -0.85 7.17
N GLN A 76 -1.89 -0.35 8.41
CA GLN A 76 -3.08 0.31 8.90
C GLN A 76 -2.86 1.82 9.04
N ILE A 77 -3.79 2.58 8.48
CA ILE A 77 -3.80 4.05 8.49
C ILE A 77 -4.99 4.55 9.29
N ALA A 78 -4.80 5.65 10.02
CA ALA A 78 -5.85 6.26 10.83
C ALA A 78 -7.09 6.65 10.00
N PRO A 79 -8.30 6.69 10.60
CA PRO A 79 -9.54 7.01 9.90
C PRO A 79 -9.55 8.37 9.16
N ASP A 80 -8.72 9.33 9.57
CA ASP A 80 -8.60 10.63 8.91
C ASP A 80 -7.65 10.62 7.68
N GLY A 81 -6.92 9.52 7.51
CA GLY A 81 -5.94 9.27 6.46
C GLY A 81 -4.59 9.97 6.68
N ARG A 82 -4.28 10.43 7.90
CA ARG A 82 -3.13 11.34 8.15
C ARG A 82 -1.96 10.72 8.91
N SER A 83 -2.16 9.59 9.58
CA SER A 83 -1.09 8.92 10.31
C SER A 83 -1.11 7.41 10.09
N VAL A 84 0.08 6.82 10.03
CA VAL A 84 0.24 5.37 10.10
C VAL A 84 -0.04 4.95 11.53
N LEU A 85 -0.99 4.02 11.72
CA LEU A 85 -1.25 3.42 13.02
C LEU A 85 -0.30 2.25 13.28
N SER A 86 -0.10 1.40 12.28
CA SER A 86 0.78 0.23 12.38
C SER A 86 1.22 -0.25 11.00
N ILE A 87 2.47 -0.70 10.88
CA ILE A 87 2.91 -1.58 9.80
C ILE A 87 2.77 -3.00 10.35
N ILE A 88 1.70 -3.68 9.94
CA ILE A 88 1.34 -5.02 10.43
C ILE A 88 2.32 -6.05 9.87
N TYR A 89 2.70 -5.90 8.60
CA TYR A 89 3.66 -6.75 7.92
C TYR A 89 4.42 -5.97 6.85
N ASN A 90 5.73 -6.23 6.71
CA ASN A 90 6.53 -5.76 5.58
C ASN A 90 7.72 -6.71 5.37
N GLY A 91 7.58 -7.67 4.48
CA GLY A 91 8.56 -8.75 4.30
C GLY A 91 8.25 -9.64 3.09
N SER A 92 8.91 -10.79 2.98
CA SER A 92 8.68 -11.72 1.86
C SER A 92 7.21 -12.16 1.76
N PRO A 93 6.63 -12.28 0.56
CA PRO A 93 5.23 -12.70 0.40
C PRO A 93 4.91 -14.02 1.12
N ARG A 94 3.76 -14.07 1.81
CA ARG A 94 3.28 -15.22 2.60
C ARG A 94 2.32 -16.13 1.84
#